data_AF-B0DXE0-F1
#
_entry.id   AF-B0DXE0-F1
#
_cell.length_a   1.000
_cell.length_b   1.000
_cell.length_c   1.000
_cell.angle_alpha   90.00
_cell.angle_beta   90.00
_cell.angle_gamma   90.00
#
_symmetry.space_group_name_H-M   'P 1'
#
loop_
_entity.id
_entity.type
_entity.pdbx_description
1 polymer ?
#
loop_
_entity_poly.entity_id
_entity_poly.type
_entity_poly.pdbx_seq_one_letter_code
_entity_poly.pdbx_strand_id
1 'polypeptide(L)'
;MAVELAALSFVSVVLLSVFIPVKRVRTSVPSLAILIWLIGCNLVHGINALIWAGNVNVQVVVWCDIVTKLVLGANVALPGAFLCISRHLELISSKRKIETDLKIIRYRTLLEFLFCYIIPVIYMALRAWFLPLPGTAN
;
A
#
# COMPACT_ATOMS: atom_id res chain seq x y z
N MET A 1 -20.89 4.82 15.00
CA MET A 1 -19.45 5.07 14.77
C MET A 1 -18.84 4.05 13.80
N ALA A 2 -18.95 2.74 14.05
CA ALA A 2 -18.40 1.70 13.17
C ALA A 2 -19.01 1.68 11.76
N VAL A 3 -20.31 1.97 11.63
CA VAL A 3 -21.02 1.99 10.33
C VAL A 3 -20.51 3.11 9.41
N GLU A 4 -20.24 4.31 9.97
CA GLU A 4 -19.66 5.44 9.23
C GLU A 4 -18.27 5.10 8.67
N LEU A 5 -17.44 4.46 9.49
CA LEU A 5 -16.09 4.02 9.11
C LEU A 5 -16.14 2.96 8.01
N ALA A 6 -17.06 2.00 8.10
CA ALA A 6 -17.28 1.00 7.07
C ALA A 6 -17.71 1.64 5.75
N ALA A 7 -18.73 2.51 5.79
CA ALA A 7 -19.30 3.17 4.62
C ALA A 7 -18.25 4.01 3.88
N LEU A 8 -17.49 4.84 4.61
CA LEU A 8 -16.40 5.64 4.04
C LEU A 8 -15.34 4.76 3.38
N SER A 9 -15.03 3.61 3.98
CA SER A 9 -14.03 2.71 3.44
C SER A 9 -14.50 2.04 2.14
N PHE A 10 -15.73 1.55 2.08
CA PHE A 10 -16.28 0.99 0.84
C PHE A 10 -16.42 2.04 -0.26
N VAL A 11 -16.88 3.26 0.07
CA VAL A 11 -16.95 4.38 -0.86
C VAL A 11 -15.56 4.71 -1.41
N SER A 12 -14.54 4.76 -0.56
CA SER A 12 -13.17 5.01 -0.99
C SER A 12 -12.63 3.91 -1.92
N VAL A 13 -12.93 2.64 -1.65
CA VAL A 13 -12.51 1.52 -2.54
C VAL A 13 -13.14 1.65 -3.91
N VAL A 14 -14.44 1.97 -3.98
CA VAL A 14 -15.15 2.17 -5.25
C VAL A 14 -14.54 3.34 -6.02
N LEU A 15 -14.32 4.48 -5.35
CA LEU A 15 -13.66 5.64 -5.95
C LEU A 15 -12.27 5.30 -6.48
N LEU A 16 -11.43 4.66 -5.66
CA LEU A 16 -10.07 4.28 -6.04
C LEU A 16 -10.05 3.26 -7.18
N SER A 17 -11.00 2.33 -7.21
CA SER A 17 -11.15 1.34 -8.30
C SER A 17 -11.46 2.02 -9.63
N VAL A 18 -12.27 3.09 -9.62
CA VAL A 18 -12.55 3.91 -10.81
C VAL A 18 -11.30 4.64 -11.33
N PHE A 19 -10.31 4.94 -10.47
CA PHE A 19 -9.04 5.54 -10.90
C PHE A 19 -8.04 4.54 -11.51
N ILE A 20 -8.18 3.23 -11.26
CA ILE A 20 -7.31 2.18 -11.85
C ILE A 20 -7.30 2.20 -13.39
N PRO A 21 -8.45 2.26 -14.11
CA PRO A 21 -8.45 2.24 -15.57
C PRO A 21 -7.93 3.55 -16.21
N VAL A 22 -7.69 4.61 -15.43
CA VAL A 22 -7.20 5.88 -15.96
C VAL A 22 -5.80 5.67 -16.54
N LYS A 23 -5.66 5.91 -17.86
CA LYS A 23 -4.42 5.71 -18.63
C LYS A 23 -3.18 6.33 -17.97
N ARG A 24 -3.35 7.48 -17.31
CA ARG A 24 -2.30 8.22 -16.58
C ARG A 24 -1.75 7.42 -15.39
N VAL A 25 -2.62 6.73 -14.65
CA VAL A 25 -2.27 5.93 -13.47
C VAL A 25 -1.62 4.63 -13.88
N ARG A 26 -2.18 3.94 -14.89
CA ARG A 26 -1.67 2.64 -15.37
C ARG A 26 -0.24 2.72 -15.91
N THR A 27 0.19 3.91 -16.33
CA THR A 27 1.53 4.13 -16.89
C THR A 27 2.58 4.38 -15.80
N SER A 28 2.15 4.70 -14.58
CA SER A 28 3.02 5.12 -13.47
C SER A 28 3.02 4.09 -12.35
N VAL A 29 4.13 3.39 -12.18
CA VAL A 29 4.33 2.38 -11.12
C VAL A 29 4.01 2.91 -9.72
N PRO A 30 4.50 4.09 -9.27
CA PRO A 30 4.22 4.57 -7.92
C PRO A 30 2.74 4.94 -7.71
N SER A 31 2.07 5.47 -8.73
CA SER A 31 0.62 5.76 -8.65
C SER A 31 -0.21 4.49 -8.51
N LEU A 32 0.12 3.44 -9.27
CA LEU A 32 -0.54 2.14 -9.17
C LEU A 32 -0.30 1.48 -7.80
N ALA A 33 0.93 1.57 -7.29
CA ALA A 33 1.27 1.08 -5.95
C ALA A 33 0.42 1.78 -4.88
N ILE A 34 0.33 3.11 -4.88
CA ILE A 34 -0.51 3.85 -3.92
C ILE A 34 -1.95 3.35 -3.97
N LEU A 35 -2.55 3.21 -5.15
CA LEU A 35 -3.93 2.72 -5.26
C LEU A 35 -4.09 1.31 -4.68
N ILE A 36 -3.19 0.39 -5.02
CA ILE A 36 -3.26 -1.01 -4.53
C ILE A 36 -3.16 -1.05 -3.01
N TRP A 37 -2.18 -0.33 -2.43
CA TRP A 37 -2.00 -0.28 -0.98
C TRP A 37 -3.18 0.39 -0.27
N LEU A 38 -3.71 1.48 -0.82
CA LEU A 38 -4.83 2.22 -0.23
C LEU A 38 -6.14 1.42 -0.33
N ILE A 39 -6.39 0.72 -1.43
CA ILE A 39 -7.52 -0.21 -1.57
C ILE A 39 -7.40 -1.34 -0.55
N GLY A 40 -6.22 -1.93 -0.40
CA GLY A 40 -5.96 -2.98 0.60
C GLY A 40 -6.25 -2.51 2.02
N CYS A 41 -5.74 -1.33 2.42
CA CYS A 41 -5.99 -0.78 3.75
C CYS A 41 -7.47 -0.50 3.99
N ASN A 42 -8.16 0.10 3.03
CA ASN A 42 -9.58 0.38 3.17
C ASN A 42 -10.41 -0.91 3.24
N LEU A 43 -10.12 -1.89 2.40
CA LEU A 43 -10.81 -3.18 2.47
C LEU A 43 -10.66 -3.83 3.86
N VAL A 44 -9.45 -3.79 4.43
CA VAL A 44 -9.18 -4.28 5.79
C VAL A 44 -9.98 -3.51 6.85
N HIS A 45 -10.04 -2.19 6.76
CA HIS A 45 -10.83 -1.37 7.70
C HIS A 45 -12.34 -1.64 7.57
N GLY A 46 -12.86 -1.80 6.35
CA GLY A 46 -14.25 -2.15 6.10
C GLY A 46 -14.62 -3.53 6.65
N ILE A 47 -13.79 -4.54 6.42
CA ILE A 47 -13.98 -5.89 6.98
C ILE A 47 -13.86 -5.87 8.50
N ASN A 48 -12.91 -5.10 9.05
CA ASN A 48 -12.79 -4.94 10.51
C ASN A 48 -14.05 -4.32 11.11
N ALA A 49 -14.62 -3.28 10.49
CA ALA A 49 -15.87 -2.70 10.95
C ALA A 49 -17.06 -3.69 10.86
N LEU A 50 -17.07 -4.57 9.85
CA LEU A 50 -18.11 -5.59 9.67
C LEU A 50 -18.01 -6.72 10.71
N ILE A 51 -16.81 -7.26 10.94
CA ILE A 51 -16.57 -8.34 11.92
C ILE A 51 -16.93 -7.87 13.34
N TRP A 52 -16.60 -6.62 13.68
CA TRP A 52 -16.81 -6.06 15.01
C TRP A 52 -18.18 -5.40 15.19
N ALA A 53 -19.03 -5.37 14.16
CA ALA A 53 -20.39 -4.83 14.24
C ALA A 53 -21.36 -5.69 15.08
N GLY A 54 -20.98 -6.91 15.46
CA GLY A 54 -21.86 -7.81 16.22
C GLY A 54 -21.17 -8.89 17.05
N ASN A 55 -19.84 -8.83 17.21
CA ASN A 55 -19.10 -9.86 17.97
C ASN A 55 -18.05 -9.22 18.89
N VAL A 56 -18.06 -9.63 20.17
CA VAL A 56 -17.13 -9.16 21.22
C VAL A 56 -16.04 -10.22 21.50
N ASN A 57 -16.11 -11.39 20.84
CA ASN A 57 -15.23 -12.51 21.12
C ASN A 57 -14.01 -12.55 20.19
N VAL A 58 -12.81 -12.62 20.78
CA VAL A 58 -11.49 -12.63 20.11
C VAL A 58 -11.23 -14.00 19.47
N GLN A 59 -11.90 -14.30 18.36
CA GLN A 59 -11.80 -15.61 17.71
C GLN A 59 -10.90 -15.64 16.47
N VAL A 60 -10.39 -14.49 15.98
CA VAL A 60 -9.68 -14.44 14.69
C VAL A 60 -8.26 -13.87 14.83
N VAL A 61 -7.40 -14.58 15.56
CA VAL A 61 -5.97 -14.23 15.71
C VAL A 61 -5.29 -14.09 14.35
N VAL A 62 -5.64 -14.97 13.40
CA VAL A 62 -5.14 -14.93 12.00
C VAL A 62 -5.50 -13.64 11.28
N TRP A 63 -6.70 -13.08 11.52
CA TRP A 63 -7.12 -11.84 10.88
C TRP A 63 -6.32 -10.64 11.40
N CYS A 64 -6.10 -10.55 12.71
CA CYS A 64 -5.33 -9.47 13.32
C CYS A 64 -3.88 -9.45 12.80
N ASP A 65 -3.28 -10.61 12.56
CA ASP A 65 -1.94 -10.71 11.98
C ASP A 65 -1.89 -10.18 10.52
N ILE A 66 -2.87 -10.55 9.70
CA ILE A 66 -3.00 -10.05 8.31
C ILE A 66 -3.19 -8.52 8.31
N VAL A 67 -4.11 -8.00 9.13
CA VAL A 67 -4.38 -6.57 9.26
C VAL A 67 -3.10 -5.81 9.64
N THR A 68 -2.41 -6.29 10.67
CA THR A 68 -1.20 -5.64 11.18
C THR A 68 -0.09 -5.63 10.12
N LYS A 69 0.16 -6.76 9.45
CA LYS A 69 1.16 -6.83 8.37
C LYS A 69 0.83 -5.86 7.25
N LEU A 70 -0.42 -5.83 6.78
CA LEU A 70 -0.85 -4.97 5.67
C LEU A 70 -0.72 -3.48 6.03
N VAL A 71 -1.20 -3.08 7.22
CA VAL A 71 -1.11 -1.68 7.69
C VAL A 71 0.34 -1.25 7.88
N LEU A 72 1.20 -2.11 8.44
CA LEU A 72 2.63 -1.81 8.58
C LEU A 72 3.31 -1.63 7.22
N GLY A 73 3.01 -2.50 6.25
CA GLY A 73 3.53 -2.37 4.88
C GLY A 73 3.10 -1.07 4.22
N ALA A 74 1.82 -0.70 4.35
CA ALA A 74 1.29 0.53 3.78
C ALA A 74 1.97 1.79 4.35
N ASN A 75 2.27 1.81 5.65
CA ASN A 75 3.00 2.93 6.29
C ASN A 75 4.41 3.14 5.71
N VAL A 76 5.01 2.11 5.11
CA VAL A 76 6.33 2.20 4.46
C VAL A 76 6.19 2.43 2.96
N ALA A 77 5.22 1.76 2.31
CA ALA A 77 4.99 1.84 0.88
C ALA A 77 4.50 3.22 0.43
N LEU A 78 3.58 3.84 1.19
CA LEU A 78 3.01 5.15 0.87
C LEU A 78 4.06 6.26 0.82
N PRO A 79 4.88 6.51 1.86
CA PRO A 79 5.93 7.52 1.77
C PRO A 79 6.96 7.18 0.69
N GLY A 80 7.29 5.90 0.47
CA GLY A 80 8.15 5.46 -0.64
C GLY A 80 7.61 5.89 -2.00
N ALA A 81 6.31 5.68 -2.24
CA ALA A 81 5.67 6.09 -3.49
C ALA A 81 5.56 7.62 -3.63
N PHE A 82 5.29 8.36 -2.54
CA PHE A 82 5.30 9.82 -2.56
C PHE A 82 6.68 10.38 -2.91
N LEU A 83 7.76 9.80 -2.37
CA LEU A 83 9.14 10.19 -2.73
C LEU A 83 9.41 9.97 -4.23
N CYS A 84 8.96 8.85 -4.80
CA CYS A 84 9.08 8.60 -6.24
C CYS A 84 8.35 9.64 -7.08
N ILE A 85 7.12 10.02 -6.68
CA ILE A 85 6.33 11.05 -7.37
C ILE A 85 7.00 12.42 -7.25
N SER A 86 7.46 12.80 -6.05
CA SER A 86 8.16 14.08 -5.83
C SER A 86 9.44 14.16 -6.66
N ARG A 87 10.21 13.08 -6.76
CA ARG A 87 11.38 13.00 -7.65
C ARG A 87 10.99 13.15 -9.12
N HIS A 88 9.89 12.55 -9.54
CA HIS A 88 9.39 12.72 -10.91
C HIS A 88 9.01 14.17 -11.21
N LEU A 89 8.36 14.84 -10.27
CA LEU A 89 8.00 16.26 -10.38
C LEU A 89 9.25 17.16 -10.41
N GLU A 90 10.26 16.87 -9.58
CA GLU A 90 11.54 17.57 -9.59
C GLU A 90 12.21 17.46 -10.97
N LEU A 91 12.23 16.26 -11.57
CA LEU A 91 12.82 16.05 -12.89
C LEU A 91 12.08 16.80 -14.01
N ILE A 92 10.75 16.95 -13.91
CA ILE A 92 9.96 17.71 -14.89
C ILE A 92 10.11 19.22 -14.69
N SER A 93 10.19 19.67 -13.43
CA SER A 93 10.31 21.09 -13.09
C SER A 93 11.73 21.62 -13.31
N SER A 94 12.74 20.78 -13.15
CA SER A 94 14.11 21.15 -13.44
C SER A 94 14.28 21.27 -14.95
N LYS A 95 14.87 22.35 -15.45
CA LYS A 95 15.22 22.51 -16.89
C LYS A 95 16.28 21.50 -17.37
N ARG A 96 16.60 20.48 -16.57
CA ARG A 96 17.53 19.41 -16.91
C ARG A 96 16.99 18.62 -18.09
N LYS A 97 17.89 18.29 -19.00
CA LYS A 97 17.57 17.45 -20.16
C LYS A 97 17.06 16.10 -19.64
N ILE A 98 15.82 15.75 -19.95
CA ILE A 98 15.29 14.43 -19.64
C ILE A 98 16.15 13.43 -20.42
N GLU A 99 16.95 12.64 -19.72
CA GLU A 99 17.73 11.60 -20.38
C GLU A 99 16.78 10.58 -20.98
N THR A 100 16.81 10.50 -22.31
CA THR A 100 16.01 9.56 -23.11
C THR A 100 16.69 8.19 -23.24
N ASP A 101 17.76 7.94 -22.48
CA ASP A 101 18.43 6.65 -22.47
C ASP A 101 17.54 5.58 -21.82
N LEU A 102 17.35 4.49 -22.55
CA LEU A 102 16.57 3.33 -22.10
C LEU A 102 17.13 2.73 -20.80
N LYS A 103 18.45 2.79 -20.57
CA LYS A 103 19.06 2.29 -19.33
C LYS A 103 18.54 3.07 -18.13
N ILE A 104 18.50 4.39 -18.23
CA ILE A 104 18.11 5.27 -17.12
C ILE A 104 16.63 5.11 -16.80
N ILE A 105 15.79 4.96 -17.83
CA ILE A 105 14.36 4.65 -17.66
C ILE A 105 14.17 3.31 -16.91
N ARG A 106 14.95 2.28 -17.26
CA ARG A 106 14.92 0.98 -16.56
C ARG A 106 15.34 1.10 -15.10
N TYR A 107 16.45 1.77 -14.81
CA TYR A 107 16.90 1.97 -13.42
C TYR A 107 15.88 2.77 -12.61
N ARG A 108 15.26 3.81 -13.20
CA ARG A 108 14.21 4.58 -12.52
C ARG A 108 13.01 3.70 -12.17
N THR A 109 12.55 2.91 -13.12
CA THR A 109 11.43 1.98 -12.92
C THR A 109 11.76 0.92 -11.86
N LEU A 110 12.99 0.38 -11.89
CA LEU A 110 13.45 -0.60 -10.90
C LEU A 110 13.49 0.00 -9.48
N LEU A 111 13.98 1.24 -9.34
CA LEU A 111 13.96 1.94 -8.06
C LEU A 111 12.53 2.16 -7.57
N GLU A 112 11.61 2.57 -8.44
CA GLU A 112 10.19 2.72 -8.10
C GLU A 112 9.61 1.41 -7.56
N PHE A 113 9.88 0.27 -8.22
CA PHE A 113 9.47 -1.05 -7.72
C PHE A 113 10.12 -1.40 -6.37
N LEU A 114 11.40 -1.07 -6.21
CA LEU A 114 12.14 -1.35 -4.98
C LEU A 114 11.53 -0.61 -3.78
N PHE A 115 11.26 0.69 -3.92
CA PHE A 115 10.65 1.48 -2.86
C PHE A 115 9.18 1.11 -2.60
N CYS A 116 8.41 0.83 -3.66
CA CYS A 116 6.96 0.62 -3.52
C CYS A 116 6.55 -0.82 -3.13
N TYR A 117 7.40 -1.82 -3.40
CA TYR A 117 7.07 -3.23 -3.17
C TYR A 117 8.16 -3.96 -2.36
N ILE A 118 9.43 -3.84 -2.74
CA ILE A 118 10.50 -4.63 -2.11
C ILE A 118 10.73 -4.20 -0.66
N ILE A 119 10.86 -2.90 -0.39
CA ILE A 119 11.06 -2.39 0.98
C ILE A 119 9.90 -2.79 1.92
N PRO A 120 8.61 -2.59 1.54
CA PRO A 120 7.49 -3.05 2.36
C PRO A 120 7.53 -4.56 2.65
N VAL A 121 7.86 -5.39 1.64
CA VAL A 121 7.95 -6.85 1.80
C VAL A 121 9.09 -7.23 2.74
N ILE A 122 10.27 -6.61 2.60
CA ILE A 122 11.40 -6.82 3.51
C ILE A 122 11.01 -6.40 4.94
N TYR A 123 10.32 -5.28 5.11
CA TYR A 123 9.88 -4.81 6.42
C TYR A 123 8.87 -5.78 7.07
N MET A 124 7.92 -6.30 6.28
CA MET A 124 6.99 -7.34 6.75
C MET A 124 7.71 -8.63 7.14
N ALA A 125 8.70 -9.06 6.35
CA ALA A 125 9.49 -10.25 6.62
C ALA A 125 10.35 -10.09 7.88
N LEU A 126 11.00 -8.94 8.04
CA LEU A 126 11.80 -8.61 9.23
C LEU A 126 10.92 -8.56 10.49
N ARG A 127 9.73 -7.97 10.40
CA ARG A 127 8.75 -7.99 11.50
C ARG A 127 8.33 -9.41 11.86
N ALA A 128 8.05 -10.26 10.87
CA ALA A 128 7.68 -11.66 11.10
C ALA A 128 8.80 -12.44 11.79
N TRP A 129 10.06 -12.13 11.45
CA TRP A 129 11.23 -12.74 12.07
C TRP A 129 11.47 -12.24 13.51
N PHE A 130 11.27 -10.95 13.77
CA PHE A 130 11.57 -10.34 15.07
C PHE A 130 10.46 -10.53 16.12
N LEU A 131 9.21 -10.76 15.71
CA LEU A 131 8.09 -10.95 16.64
C LEU A 131 7.37 -12.29 16.35
N PRO A 132 7.90 -13.43 16.81
CA PRO A 132 7.13 -14.65 16.84
C PRO A 132 5.90 -14.42 17.75
N LEU A 133 4.71 -14.49 17.19
CA LEU A 133 3.47 -14.44 17.95
C LEU A 133 3.45 -15.62 18.95
N PRO A 134 2.96 -15.43 20.20
CA PRO A 134 2.82 -16.49 21.20
C PRO A 134 1.67 -17.47 20.84
N GLY A 135 1.76 -18.10 19.68
CA GLY A 135 0.74 -19.02 19.13
C GLY A 135 1.19 -19.83 17.92
N THR A 136 2.45 -19.75 17.49
CA THR A 136 3.03 -20.61 16.43
C THR A 136 4.03 -21.63 16.99
N ALA A 137 3.83 -22.06 18.24
CA ALA A 137 4.57 -23.14 18.87
C ALA A 137 3.60 -24.30 19.15
N ASN A 138 3.28 -25.05 18.09
CA ASN A 138 2.74 -26.40 18.16
C ASN A 138 3.20 -27.18 16.94
#